data_AF-A0A8H5VDU7-F1
#
_entry.id   AF-A0A8H5VDU7-F1
#
_cell.length_a   1.000
_cell.length_b   1.000
_cell.length_c   1.000
_cell.angle_alpha   90.00
_cell.angle_beta   90.00
_cell.angle_gamma   90.00
#
_symmetry.space_group_name_H-M   'P 1'
#
loop_
_entity.id
_entity.type
_entity.pdbx_description
1 polymer ?
#
loop_
_entity_poly.entity_id
_entity_poly.type
_entity_poly.pdbx_seq_one_letter_code
_entity_poly.pdbx_strand_id
1 'polypeptide(L)'
;MHWIYPSLGGAFFAFGLGANGDITFTLIIDTYRELVAEAFIGIAFMRNAVSVGVTFAIVPWLTSMGLTNMFIISGCIAFAIGSLFVPMIIYGKKIRTTLAPRYWKLVEMRSRI
;
A
#
# COMPACT_ATOMS: atom_id res chain seq x y z
N MET A 1 6.32 -17.84 25.42
CA MET A 1 5.31 -16.86 24.99
C MET A 1 3.93 -17.46 25.20
N HIS A 2 3.04 -16.80 25.95
CA HIS A 2 1.66 -17.24 26.03
C HIS A 2 1.02 -17.10 24.64
N TRP A 3 0.26 -18.10 24.20
CA TRP A 3 -0.32 -18.18 22.85
C TRP A 3 -1.20 -16.97 22.51
N ILE A 4 -1.71 -16.27 23.52
CA ILE A 4 -2.53 -15.06 23.36
C ILE A 4 -1.79 -13.92 22.67
N TYR A 5 -0.47 -13.76 22.89
CA TYR A 5 0.27 -12.60 22.38
C TYR A 5 0.40 -12.63 20.85
N PRO A 6 0.81 -13.75 20.22
CA PRO A 6 0.76 -13.89 18.76
C PRO A 6 -0.65 -13.77 18.19
N SER A 7 -1.66 -14.30 18.88
CA SER A 7 -3.06 -14.22 18.41
C SER A 7 -3.58 -12.79 18.35
N LEU A 8 -3.32 -11.99 19.39
CA LEU A 8 -3.69 -10.57 19.40
C LEU A 8 -2.93 -9.79 18.31
N GLY A 9 -1.62 -10.04 18.16
CA GLY A 9 -0.83 -9.40 17.10
C GLY A 9 -1.35 -9.75 15.69
N GLY A 10 -1.69 -11.02 15.46
CA GLY A 10 -2.28 -11.49 14.21
C GLY A 10 -3.63 -10.84 13.91
N ALA A 11 -4.48 -10.65 14.93
CA ALA A 11 -5.77 -9.98 14.77
C ALA A 11 -5.61 -8.51 14.35
N PHE A 12 -4.72 -7.76 15.01
CA PHE A 12 -4.42 -6.38 14.62
C PHE A 12 -3.83 -6.28 13.22
N PHE A 13 -2.93 -7.21 12.86
CA PHE A 13 -2.35 -7.26 11.53
C PHE A 13 -3.40 -7.52 10.45
N ALA A 14 -4.28 -8.52 10.66
CA ALA A 14 -5.34 -8.86 9.72
C ALA A 14 -6.34 -7.70 9.53
N PHE A 15 -6.74 -7.06 10.63
CA PHE A 15 -7.61 -5.88 10.59
C PHE A 15 -6.95 -4.73 9.80
N GLY A 16 -5.69 -4.40 10.12
CA GLY A 16 -4.96 -3.32 9.46
C GLY A 16 -4.76 -3.57 7.96
N LEU A 17 -4.43 -4.81 7.58
CA LEU A 17 -4.26 -5.19 6.18
C LEU A 17 -5.57 -5.06 5.39
N GLY A 18 -6.67 -5.56 5.95
CA GLY A 18 -8.00 -5.50 5.31
C GLY A 18 -8.49 -4.06 5.16
N ALA A 19 -8.56 -3.32 6.27
CA ALA A 19 -9.05 -1.93 6.28
C ALA A 19 -8.24 -1.04 5.33
N ASN A 20 -6.91 -1.16 5.33
CA ASN A 20 -6.06 -0.35 4.46
C ASN A 20 -6.27 -0.67 2.96
N GLY A 21 -6.43 -1.96 2.64
CA GLY A 21 -6.74 -2.39 1.28
C GLY A 21 -8.05 -1.79 0.77
N ASP A 22 -9.12 -1.92 1.55
CA ASP A 22 -10.46 -1.46 1.18
C ASP A 22 -10.51 0.07 1.01
N ILE A 23 -9.91 0.83 1.94
CA ILE A 23 -9.83 2.30 1.85
C ILE A 23 -9.09 2.71 0.57
N THR A 24 -7.95 2.08 0.30
CA THR A 24 -7.11 2.41 -0.85
C THR A 24 -7.84 2.11 -2.16
N PHE A 25 -8.44 0.93 -2.29
CA PHE A 25 -9.15 0.54 -3.50
C PHE A 25 -10.40 1.38 -3.74
N THR A 26 -11.17 1.68 -2.70
CA THR A 26 -12.33 2.58 -2.81
C THR A 26 -11.91 3.95 -3.33
N LEU A 27 -10.83 4.52 -2.78
CA LEU A 27 -10.31 5.82 -3.22
C LEU A 27 -9.88 5.80 -4.69
N ILE A 28 -9.25 4.72 -5.15
CA ILE A 28 -8.81 4.58 -6.55
C ILE A 28 -10.00 4.47 -7.49
N ILE A 29 -10.99 3.63 -7.14
CA ILE A 29 -12.23 3.48 -7.92
C ILE A 29 -12.93 4.84 -8.06
N ASP A 30 -13.02 5.59 -6.96
CA ASP A 30 -13.66 6.90 -6.97
C ASP A 30 -12.88 7.95 -7.77
N THR A 31 -11.54 7.91 -7.71
CA THR A 31 -10.68 8.91 -8.35
C THR A 31 -10.44 8.63 -9.85
N TYR A 32 -10.34 7.36 -10.23
CA TYR A 32 -9.94 6.92 -11.59
C TYR A 32 -11.06 6.14 -12.29
N ARG A 33 -12.31 6.59 -12.21
CA ARG A 33 -13.50 5.86 -12.71
C ARG A 33 -13.34 5.33 -14.14
N GLU A 34 -12.86 6.17 -15.06
CA GLU A 34 -12.68 5.79 -16.49
C GLU A 34 -11.45 4.90 -16.77
N LEU A 35 -10.48 4.87 -15.86
CA LEU A 35 -9.17 4.20 -16.03
C LEU A 35 -8.91 3.19 -14.89
N VAL A 36 -9.99 2.68 -14.30
CA VAL A 36 -9.92 1.87 -13.09
C VAL A 36 -9.20 0.55 -13.33
N ALA A 37 -9.46 -0.09 -14.46
CA ALA A 37 -8.83 -1.36 -14.83
C ALA A 37 -7.32 -1.20 -14.99
N GLU A 38 -6.88 -0.18 -15.74
CA GLU A 38 -5.46 0.12 -15.96
C GLU A 38 -4.75 0.49 -14.65
N ALA A 39 -5.42 1.27 -13.79
CA ALA A 39 -4.89 1.60 -12.46
C ALA A 39 -4.68 0.35 -11.60
N PHE A 40 -5.66 -0.57 -11.57
CA PHE A 40 -5.54 -1.82 -10.81
C PHE A 40 -4.45 -2.75 -11.34
N ILE A 41 -4.24 -2.81 -12.65
CA ILE A 41 -3.13 -3.58 -13.24
C ILE A 41 -1.79 -3.04 -12.73
N GLY A 42 -1.60 -1.72 -12.75
CA GLY A 42 -0.39 -1.09 -12.23
C GLY A 42 -0.17 -1.37 -10.75
N ILE A 43 -1.22 -1.27 -9.94
CA ILE A 43 -1.14 -1.53 -8.49
C ILE A 43 -0.83 -2.99 -8.20
N ALA A 44 -1.49 -3.93 -8.88
CA ALA A 44 -1.26 -5.36 -8.72
C ALA A 44 0.19 -5.73 -9.09
N PHE A 45 0.70 -5.16 -10.20
CA PHE A 45 2.09 -5.34 -10.61
C PHE A 45 3.06 -4.82 -9.55
N MET A 46 2.89 -3.59 -9.07
CA MET A 46 3.75 -3.00 -8.05
C MET A 46 3.74 -3.80 -6.74
N ARG A 47 2.56 -4.24 -6.29
CA ARG A 47 2.41 -5.08 -5.08
C ARG A 47 3.18 -6.38 -5.21
N ASN A 48 3.06 -7.05 -6.36
CA ASN A 48 3.74 -8.32 -6.59
C ASN A 48 5.26 -8.15 -6.74
N ALA A 49 5.71 -7.11 -7.44
CA ALA A 49 7.13 -6.80 -7.57
C ALA A 49 7.79 -6.56 -6.20
N VAL A 50 7.14 -5.78 -5.33
CA VAL A 50 7.61 -5.56 -3.95
C VAL A 50 7.59 -6.86 -3.15
N SER A 51 6.53 -7.67 -3.27
CA SER A 51 6.42 -8.96 -2.58
C SER A 51 7.58 -9.90 -2.94
N VAL A 52 7.95 -9.96 -4.22
CA VAL A 52 9.08 -10.75 -4.68
C VAL A 52 10.39 -10.23 -4.07
N GLY A 53 10.64 -8.92 -4.12
CA GLY A 53 11.84 -8.31 -3.55
C GLY A 53 11.99 -8.57 -2.05
N VAL A 54 10.91 -8.41 -1.29
CA VAL A 54 10.90 -8.67 0.17
C VAL A 54 11.15 -10.15 0.46
N THR A 55 10.59 -11.05 -0.33
CA THR A 55 10.77 -12.51 -0.13
C THR A 55 12.23 -12.93 -0.28
N PHE A 56 12.98 -12.34 -1.22
CA PHE A 56 14.41 -12.59 -1.35
C PHE A 56 15.24 -11.92 -0.23
N ALA A 57 14.79 -10.78 0.28
CA ALA A 57 15.48 -10.06 1.35
C ALA A 57 15.25 -10.67 2.76
N ILE A 58 14.18 -11.44 2.97
CA ILE A 58 13.78 -11.84 4.33
C ILE A 58 14.75 -12.84 4.98
N VAL A 59 15.28 -13.79 4.21
CA VAL A 59 16.23 -14.79 4.73
C VAL A 59 17.56 -14.15 5.16
N PRO A 60 18.25 -13.34 4.32
CA PRO A 60 19.48 -12.67 4.76
C PRO A 60 19.22 -11.62 5.87
N TRP A 61 18.03 -11.02 5.92
CA TRP A 61 17.67 -10.10 6.99
C TRP A 61 17.51 -10.82 8.33
N LEU A 62 16.85 -11.99 8.32
CA LEU A 62 16.69 -12.81 9.51
C LEU A 62 18.03 -13.32 10.06
N THR A 63 18.94 -13.76 9.19
CA THR A 63 20.23 -14.32 9.61
C THR A 63 21.21 -13.28 10.18
N SER A 64 21.11 -12.02 9.75
CA SER A 64 22.02 -10.94 10.17
C SER A 64 21.63 -10.27 11.49
N MET A 65 20.33 -10.09 11.76
CA MET A 65 19.84 -9.31 12.92
C MET A 65 19.02 -10.11 13.93
N GLY A 66 18.61 -11.33 13.56
CA GLY A 66 17.69 -12.15 14.35
C GLY A 66 16.23 -11.70 14.29
N LEU A 67 15.34 -12.56 14.81
CA LEU A 67 13.90 -12.44 14.66
C LEU A 67 13.31 -11.19 15.34
N THR A 68 13.72 -10.91 16.58
CA THR A 68 13.15 -9.83 17.41
C THR A 68 13.41 -8.45 16.80
N ASN A 69 14.67 -8.15 16.44
CA ASN A 69 15.04 -6.86 15.88
C ASN A 69 14.41 -6.65 14.49
N MET A 70 14.30 -7.73 13.70
CA MET A 70 13.61 -7.70 12.41
C MET A 70 12.14 -7.29 12.55
N PHE A 71 11.39 -7.85 13.51
CA PHE A 71 9.99 -7.48 13.72
C PHE A 71 9.82 -6.03 14.23
N ILE A 72 10.71 -5.57 15.12
CA ILE A 72 10.67 -4.18 15.62
C ILE A 72 10.87 -3.20 14.45
N ILE A 73 11.91 -3.41 13.64
CA ILE A 73 12.19 -2.54 12.49
C ILE A 73 11.07 -2.62 11.45
N SER A 74 10.53 -3.81 11.18
CA SER A 74 9.37 -3.97 10.29
C SER A 74 8.16 -3.17 10.79
N GLY A 75 7.89 -3.19 12.10
CA GLY A 75 6.86 -2.35 12.72
C GLY A 75 7.11 -0.86 12.55
N CYS A 76 8.35 -0.40 12.73
CA CYS A 76 8.72 1.00 12.51
C CYS A 76 8.56 1.43 11.05
N ILE A 77 8.95 0.58 10.09
CA ILE A 77 8.77 0.83 8.65
C ILE A 77 7.29 0.89 8.31
N ALA A 78 6.49 -0.06 8.80
CA ALA A 78 5.05 -0.07 8.59
C ALA A 78 4.38 1.18 9.18
N PHE A 79 4.81 1.63 10.36
CA PHE A 79 4.34 2.87 10.97
C PHE A 79 4.75 4.10 10.16
N ALA A 80 5.99 4.17 9.69
CA ALA A 80 6.47 5.28 8.86
C ALA A 80 5.69 5.38 7.54
N ILE A 81 5.48 4.25 6.86
CA ILE A 81 4.66 4.20 5.63
C ILE A 81 3.20 4.54 5.96
N GLY A 82 2.65 4.02 7.05
CA GLY A 82 1.29 4.34 7.51
C GLY A 82 1.12 5.83 7.82
N SER A 83 2.15 6.49 8.34
CA SER A 83 2.09 7.93 8.62
C SER A 83 1.95 8.78 7.35
N LEU A 84 2.32 8.26 6.17
CA LEU A 84 2.11 8.93 4.88
C LEU A 84 0.62 9.07 4.49
N PHE A 85 -0.29 8.34 5.13
CA PHE A 85 -1.73 8.61 4.98
C PHE A 85 -2.13 9.97 5.55
N VAL A 86 -1.46 10.45 6.60
CA VAL A 86 -1.75 11.75 7.22
C VAL A 86 -1.60 12.92 6.22
N PRO A 87 -0.46 13.09 5.51
CA PRO A 87 -0.36 14.13 4.50
C PRO A 87 -1.30 13.90 3.31
N MET A 88 -1.65 12.65 2.99
CA MET A 88 -2.65 12.37 1.95
C MET A 88 -4.05 12.89 2.36
N ILE A 89 -4.42 12.79 3.64
CA ILE A 89 -5.69 13.34 4.15
C ILE A 89 -5.68 14.88 4.05
N ILE A 90 -4.59 15.53 4.44
CA ILE A 90 -4.49 17.00 4.49
C ILE A 90 -4.37 17.60 3.07
N TYR A 91 -3.44 17.08 2.26
CA TYR A 91 -3.07 17.66 0.96
C TYR A 91 -3.69 16.95 -0.23
N GLY A 92 -4.40 15.83 -0.03
CA GLY A 92 -4.93 15.00 -1.11
C GLY A 92 -5.83 15.77 -2.08
N LYS A 93 -6.64 16.72 -1.58
CA LYS A 93 -7.49 17.55 -2.45
C LYS A 93 -6.66 18.36 -3.44
N LYS A 94 -5.59 19.01 -2.97
CA LYS A 94 -4.69 19.81 -3.81
C LYS A 94 -4.00 18.94 -4.87
N ILE A 95 -3.49 17.77 -4.46
CA ILE A 95 -2.84 16.81 -5.35
C ILE A 95 -3.78 16.37 -6.47
N ARG A 96 -5.02 16.02 -6.15
CA ARG A 96 -6.02 15.59 -7.14
C ARG A 96 -6.36 16.70 -8.13
N THR A 97 -6.57 17.94 -7.68
CA THR A 97 -6.85 19.07 -8.57
C THR A 97 -5.68 19.37 -9.51
N THR A 98 -4.44 19.27 -9.03
CA THR A 98 -3.25 19.52 -9.87
C THR A 98 -3.03 18.40 -10.90
N LEU A 99 -3.39 17.15 -10.58
CA LEU A 99 -3.23 16.00 -11.49
C LEU A 99 -4.38 15.84 -12.50
N ALA A 100 -5.53 16.49 -12.27
CA ALA A 100 -6.71 16.37 -13.12
C ALA A 100 -6.44 16.61 -14.62
N PRO A 101 -5.67 17.64 -15.05
CA PRO A 101 -5.42 17.86 -16.49
C PRO A 101 -4.67 16.69 -17.16
N ARG A 102 -3.74 16.06 -16.43
CA ARG A 102 -3.00 14.88 -16.92
C ARG A 102 -3.92 13.67 -17.03
N TYR A 103 -4.79 13.47 -16.04
CA TYR A 103 -5.78 12.40 -16.06
C TYR A 103 -6.70 12.50 -17.28
N TRP A 104 -7.30 13.66 -17.54
CA TRP A 104 -8.20 13.83 -18.69
C TRP A 104 -7.50 13.62 -20.03
N LYS A 105 -6.22 14.03 -20.15
CA LYS A 105 -5.41 13.72 -21.33
C LYS A 105 -5.23 12.21 -21.53
N LEU A 106 -5.01 11.44 -20.46
CA LEU A 106 -4.90 9.98 -20.54
C LEU A 106 -6.23 9.33 -20.94
N VAL A 107 -7.35 9.81 -20.41
CA VAL A 107 -8.70 9.33 -20.76
C VAL A 107 -8.98 9.57 -22.24
N GLU A 108 -8.68 10.75 -22.76
CA GLU A 108 -8.88 11.08 -24.18
C GLU A 108 -8.02 10.21 -25.09
N MET A 109 -6.78 9.90 -24.70
CA MET A 109 -5.93 8.98 -25.46
C MET A 109 -6.50 7.56 -25.47
N ARG A 110 -7.04 7.08 -24.34
CA ARG A 110 -7.72 5.78 -24.27
C ARG A 110 -8.96 5.72 -25.15
N SER A 111 -9.77 6.78 -25.21
CA SER A 111 -11.00 6.79 -26.02
C SER A 111 -10.75 6.83 -27.53
N ARG A 112 -9.52 7.11 -27.96
CA ARG A 112 -9.12 7.15 -29.38
C ARG A 112 -8.61 5.79 -29.90
N ILE A 113 -8.40 4.82 -29.02
CA ILE A 113 -8.00 3.44 -29.33
C ILE A 113 -9.26 2.58 -29.43
#